data_AF-A0A537P570-F1
#
_entry.id   AF-A0A537P570-F1
#
_cell.length_a   1.000
_cell.length_b   1.000
_cell.length_c   1.000
_cell.angle_alpha   90.00
_cell.angle_beta   90.00
_cell.angle_gamma   90.00
#
_symmetry.space_group_name_H-M   'P 1'
#
loop_
_entity.id
_entity.type
_entity.pdbx_description
1 polymer ?
#
loop_
_entity_poly.entity_id
_entity_poly.type
_entity_poly.pdbx_seq_one_letter_code
_entity_poly.pdbx_strand_id
1 'polypeptide(L)' 'MEYPDRAQDALYKVRKLSPKLFAGKQAYTVEVKKGEETIFRARMSGFTAKAAKSACRTLSRKRVDCATLEPQG' A
#
# COMPACT_ATOMS: atom_id res chain seq x y z
N MET A 1 -22.45 0.20 -3.01
CA MET A 1 -21.45 -0.83 -3.36
C MET A 1 -20.12 -0.08 -3.43
N GLU A 2 -19.33 -0.12 -2.36
CA GLU A 2 -18.12 0.70 -2.25
C GLU A 2 -16.97 0.01 -3.00
N TYR A 3 -16.41 0.78 -3.92
CA TYR A 3 -15.67 0.29 -5.07
C TYR A 3 -14.22 -0.08 -4.69
N PRO A 4 -13.72 -1.28 -5.09
CA PRO A 4 -12.29 -1.62 -5.02
C PRO A 4 -11.39 -0.62 -5.78
N ASP A 5 -11.98 0.22 -6.64
CA ASP A 5 -11.31 1.25 -7.43
C ASP A 5 -10.51 2.26 -6.61
N ARG A 6 -10.95 2.67 -5.41
CA ARG A 6 -10.18 3.66 -4.64
C ARG A 6 -8.86 3.10 -4.10
N ALA A 7 -8.84 1.82 -3.74
CA ALA A 7 -7.62 1.14 -3.31
C ALA A 7 -6.68 0.87 -4.49
N GLN A 8 -7.24 0.54 -5.66
CA GLN A 8 -6.47 0.43 -6.90
C GLN A 8 -5.90 1.78 -7.35
N ASP A 9 -6.66 2.87 -7.21
CA ASP A 9 -6.21 4.22 -7.55
C ASP A 9 -5.08 4.68 -6.63
N ALA A 10 -5.17 4.37 -5.33
CA ALA A 10 -4.07 4.55 -4.40
C ALA A 10 -2.84 3.75 -4.85
N LEU A 11 -2.97 2.46 -5.16
CA LEU A 11 -1.88 1.64 -5.70
C LEU A 11 -1.27 2.24 -6.96
N TYR A 12 -2.11 2.72 -7.88
CA TYR A 12 -1.66 3.30 -9.14
C TYR A 12 -0.92 4.62 -8.93
N LYS A 13 -1.42 5.48 -8.04
CA LYS A 13 -0.71 6.70 -7.59
C LYS A 13 0.63 6.34 -6.98
N VAL A 14 0.68 5.41 -6.03
CA VAL A 14 1.93 4.98 -5.39
C VAL A 14 2.91 4.40 -6.43
N ARG A 15 2.43 3.57 -7.37
CA ARG A 15 3.22 3.01 -8.48
C ARG A 15 3.81 4.09 -9.38
N LYS A 16 3.01 5.10 -9.76
CA LYS A 16 3.47 6.24 -10.55
C LYS A 16 4.50 7.08 -9.82
N LEU A 17 4.36 7.22 -8.50
CA LEU A 17 5.25 8.02 -7.68
C LEU A 17 6.63 7.39 -7.50
N SER A 18 6.74 6.06 -7.58
CA SER A 18 8.02 5.37 -7.41
C SER A 18 8.09 4.04 -8.16
N PRO A 19 8.12 4.05 -9.50
CA PRO A 19 8.11 2.81 -10.30
C PRO A 19 9.28 1.87 -9.96
N LYS A 20 10.44 2.42 -9.58
CA LYS A 20 11.61 1.63 -9.13
C LYS A 20 11.37 0.86 -7.83
N LEU A 21 10.54 1.37 -6.92
CA LEU A 21 10.18 0.68 -5.68
C LEU A 21 9.19 -0.47 -5.93
N PHE A 22 8.42 -0.41 -7.02
CA PHE A 22 7.47 -1.45 -7.41
C PHE A 22 8.03 -2.47 -8.39
N ALA A 23 9.17 -2.19 -9.02
CA ALA A 23 9.80 -3.11 -9.95
C ALA A 23 10.10 -4.44 -9.24
N GLY A 24 9.40 -5.51 -9.66
CA GLY A 24 9.52 -6.84 -9.07
C GLY A 24 8.81 -7.04 -7.72
N LYS A 25 7.86 -6.17 -7.35
CA LYS A 25 7.06 -6.32 -6.13
C LYS A 25 5.61 -6.64 -6.47
N GLN A 26 5.00 -7.48 -5.64
CA GLN A 26 3.58 -7.80 -5.78
C GLN A 26 2.76 -6.77 -5.00
N ALA A 27 1.73 -6.25 -5.65
CA ALA A 27 0.78 -5.33 -5.05
C ALA A 27 -0.62 -5.91 -5.22
N TYR A 28 -1.36 -6.00 -4.13
CA TYR A 28 -2.70 -6.56 -4.09
C TYR A 28 -3.58 -5.77 -3.14
N THR A 29 -4.87 -5.68 -3.46
CA THR A 29 -5.86 -5.06 -2.58
C THR A 29 -6.38 -6.10 -1.62
N VAL A 30 -6.46 -5.76 -0.34
CA VAL A 30 -7.03 -6.61 0.71
C VAL A 30 -8.29 -5.93 1.24
N GLU A 31 -9.41 -6.63 1.21
CA GLU A 31 -10.58 -6.21 1.97
C GLU A 31 -10.35 -6.47 3.45
N VAL A 32 -10.49 -5.41 4.24
CA VAL A 32 -10.43 -5.44 5.69
C VAL A 32 -11.77 -4.95 6.19
N LYS A 33 -12.59 -5.88 6.69
CA LYS A 33 -13.80 -5.53 7.43
C LYS A 33 -13.40 -4.94 8.77
N LYS A 34 -13.70 -3.66 8.98
CA LYS A 34 -13.45 -2.94 10.22
C LYS A 34 -14.81 -2.57 10.82
N GLY A 35 -15.35 -3.45 11.66
CA GLY A 35 -16.70 -3.29 12.22
C GLY A 35 -17.75 -3.39 11.12
N GLU A 36 -18.57 -2.35 10.96
CA GLU A 36 -19.61 -2.25 9.93
C GLU A 36 -19.10 -1.72 8.57
N GLU A 37 -17.86 -1.22 8.51
CA GLU A 37 -17.27 -0.69 7.28
C GLU A 37 -16.34 -1.71 6.62
N THR A 38 -16.44 -1.85 5.29
CA THR A 38 -15.52 -2.67 4.49
C THR A 38 -14.46 -1.76 3.89
N ILE A 39 -13.23 -1.84 4.40
CA ILE A 39 -12.12 -0.99 3.95
C ILE A 39 -11.24 -1.78 3.00
N PHE A 40 -11.01 -1.24 1.81
CA PHE A 40 -10.07 -1.82 0.84
C PHE A 40 -8.67 -1.23 1.07
N ARG A 41 -7.72 -2.06 1.51
CA ARG A 41 -6.33 -1.66 1.75
C ARG A 41 -5.42 -2.14 0.62
N ALA A 42 -4.73 -1.20 0.00
CA ALA A 42 -3.61 -1.46 -0.88
C ALA A 42 -2.44 -2.08 -0.09
N ARG A 43 -2.13 -3.35 -0.32
CA ARG A 43 -0.99 -4.04 0.30
C ARG A 43 0.07 -4.35 -0.74
N MET A 44 1.31 -4.32 -0.28
CA MET A 44 2.46 -4.69 -1.08
C MET A 44 3.27 -5.76 -0.35
N SER A 45 3.74 -6.76 -1.10
CA SER A 45 4.61 -7.84 -0.60
C SER A 45 5.92 -7.90 -1.38
N GLY A 46 6.92 -8.54 -0.77
CA GLY A 46 8.28 -8.63 -1.31
C GLY A 46 9.17 -7.44 -0.94
N PHE A 47 8.72 -6.54 -0.07
CA PHE A 47 9.55 -5.47 0.48
C PHE A 47 10.36 -5.99 1.68
N THR A 48 11.65 -5.66 1.73
CA THR A 48 12.44 -5.79 2.96
C THR A 48 12.04 -4.69 3.93
N ALA A 49 12.28 -4.85 5.24
CA ALA A 49 11.95 -3.83 6.25
C ALA A 49 12.49 -2.44 5.88
N LYS A 50 13.73 -2.37 5.38
CA LYS A 50 14.37 -1.12 4.91
C LYS A 50 13.65 -0.51 3.69
N ALA A 51 13.28 -1.34 2.72
CA ALA A 51 12.58 -0.90 1.52
C ALA A 51 11.15 -0.42 1.86
N ALA A 52 10.43 -1.13 2.73
CA ALA A 52 9.09 -0.76 3.19
C ALA A 52 9.12 0.60 3.91
N LYS A 53 10.08 0.80 4.83
CA LYS A 53 10.24 2.06 5.57
C LYS A 53 10.58 3.24 4.64
N SER A 54 11.44 3.02 3.65
CA SER A 54 11.75 4.03 2.63
C SER A 54 10.56 4.37 1.73
N ALA A 55 9.76 3.36 1.36
CA ALA A 55 8.54 3.55 0.57
C ALA A 55 7.52 4.38 1.36
N CYS A 56 7.21 4.00 2.60
CA CYS A 56 6.30 4.77 3.44
C CYS A 56 6.80 6.19 3.72
N ARG A 57 8.10 6.40 3.91
CA ARG A 57 8.66 7.74 4.08
C ARG A 57 8.51 8.61 2.83
N THR A 58 8.58 8.01 1.64
CA THR A 58 8.34 8.72 0.38
C THR A 58 6.87 9.06 0.21
N LEU A 59 5.99 8.16 0.65
CA LEU A 59 4.55 8.33 0.58
C LEU A 59 4.00 9.35 1.56
N SER A 60 4.49 9.34 2.80
CA SER A 60 4.11 10.33 3.80
C SER A 60 4.45 11.75 3.37
N ARG A 61 5.61 11.94 2.70
CA ARG A 61 5.99 13.22 2.07
C ARG A 61 5.02 13.68 0.97
N LYS A 62 4.26 12.76 0.38
CA LYS A 62 3.25 13.03 -0.65
C LYS A 62 1.83 12.99 -0.10
N ARG A 63 1.67 13.08 1.23
CA ARG A 63 0.39 13.00 1.96
C ARG A 63 -0.41 11.72 1.69
N VAL A 64 0.29 10.61 1.47
CA VAL A 64 -0.32 9.28 1.40
C VAL A 64 -0.04 8.58 2.73
N ASP A 65 -1.10 8.28 3.48
CA ASP A 65 -1.01 7.49 4.70
C ASP A 65 -0.52 6.08 4.37
N CYS A 66 0.61 5.70 4.98
CA CYS A 66 1.30 4.45 4.71
C CYS A 66 1.73 3.82 6.03
N ALA A 67 1.36 2.55 6.21
CA ALA A 67 1.78 1.75 7.35
C ALA A 67 2.70 0.63 6.88
N THR A 68 3.90 0.54 7.46
CA THR A 68 4.76 -0.63 7.29
C THR A 68 4.25 -1.74 8.19
N LEU A 69 3.81 -2.84 7.59
CA LEU A 69 3.55 -4.08 8.32
C LEU A 69 4.87 -4.85 8.39
N GLU A 70 5.52 -4.84 9.55
CA GLU A 70 6.59 -5.82 9.79
C GLU A 70 5.96 -7.22 9.82
N PRO A 71 6.60 -8.25 9.23
CA PRO A 71 6.20 -9.62 9.52
C PRO A 71 6.29 -9.76 11.03
N GLN A 72 5.16 -10.04 11.68
CA GLN A 72 5.16 -10.39 13.10
C GLN A 72 6.12 -11.57 13.24
N GLY A 73 7.27 -11.31 13.85
CA GLY A 73 8.25 -12.34 14.20
C GLY A 73 7.70 -13.24 15.29
#